data_AF-A0A8X6VMX0-F1
#
_entry.id   AF-A0A8X6VMX0-F1
#
_cell.length_a   1.000
_cell.length_b   1.000
_cell.length_c   1.000
_cell.angle_alpha   90.00
_cell.angle_beta   90.00
_cell.angle_gamma   90.00
#
_symmetry.space_group_name_H-M   'P 1'
#
loop_
_entity.id
_entity.type
_entity.pdbx_description
1 polymer ?
#
loop_
_entity_poly.entity_id
_entity_poly.type
_entity_poly.pdbx_seq_one_letter_code
_entity_poly.pdbx_strand_id
1 'polypeptide(L)'
;MQRTSREQETFLMNEKKLTSPTQFSYSARKRESNGIAYPHFGGLWEANIKFMKRILLRVAKSAIMNFEELTTLVTQIEAVLNSRPLSPLSSDPNDLNNLTPGHFLMNCAISSFTEPYTASDSLSFHSRWKLIQSLRIKF
;
A
#
# COMPACT_ATOMS: atom_id res chain seq x y z
N MET A 1 -45.57 29.42 -37.39
CA MET A 1 -44.13 29.26 -37.10
C MET A 1 -43.78 30.02 -35.82
N GLN A 2 -44.16 29.48 -34.64
CA GLN A 2 -43.77 29.98 -33.31
C GLN A 2 -43.91 28.84 -32.29
N ARG A 3 -42.87 28.00 -32.13
CA ARG A 3 -42.70 27.04 -31.01
C ARG A 3 -41.20 26.81 -30.83
N THR A 4 -40.50 27.77 -30.23
CA THR A 4 -39.06 27.61 -29.91
C THR A 4 -38.64 28.35 -28.63
N SER A 5 -39.53 29.12 -27.98
CA SER A 5 -39.14 29.92 -26.81
C SER A 5 -39.55 29.32 -25.45
N ARG A 6 -40.51 28.38 -25.40
CA ARG A 6 -40.91 27.74 -24.12
C ARG A 6 -40.02 26.57 -23.69
N GLU A 7 -39.18 26.04 -24.59
CA GLU A 7 -38.28 24.92 -24.28
C GLU A 7 -36.92 25.37 -23.77
N GLN A 8 -36.59 26.67 -23.88
CA GLN A 8 -35.35 27.22 -23.31
C GLN A 8 -35.52 27.68 -21.86
N GLU A 9 -36.73 28.10 -21.45
CA GLU A 9 -36.99 28.48 -20.06
C GLU A 9 -37.03 27.27 -19.11
N THR A 10 -37.41 26.09 -19.60
CA THR A 10 -37.36 24.84 -18.82
C THR A 10 -35.93 24.32 -18.63
N PHE A 11 -34.97 24.75 -19.46
CA PHE A 11 -33.57 24.34 -19.35
C PHE A 11 -32.80 25.13 -18.28
N LEU A 12 -33.09 26.42 -18.13
CA LEU A 12 -32.42 27.29 -17.15
C LEU A 12 -32.91 27.10 -15.71
N MET A 13 -34.05 26.42 -15.51
CA MET A 13 -34.65 26.27 -14.18
C MET A 13 -34.22 24.99 -13.44
N ASN A 14 -33.38 24.13 -14.07
CA ASN A 14 -32.91 22.88 -13.45
C ASN A 14 -31.44 22.91 -12.99
N GLU A 15 -30.73 24.03 -13.18
CA GLU A 15 -29.34 24.20 -12.71
C GLU A 15 -29.22 24.81 -11.30
N LYS A 16 -30.34 25.05 -10.62
CA LYS A 16 -30.34 25.63 -9.27
C LYS A 16 -30.82 24.66 -8.21
N LYS A 17 -30.10 23.55 -8.01
CA LYS A 17 -30.13 22.81 -6.74
C LYS A 17 -28.73 22.47 -6.24
N LEU A 18 -28.25 23.37 -5.38
CA LEU A 18 -27.52 23.12 -4.14
C LEU A 18 -26.14 22.46 -4.24
N THR A 19 -25.09 23.27 -4.17
CA THR A 19 -23.85 22.88 -3.48
C THR A 19 -23.43 23.99 -2.53
N SER A 20 -23.78 23.83 -1.24
CA SER A 20 -23.12 24.53 -0.15
C SER A 20 -21.78 23.83 0.16
N PRO A 21 -20.73 24.55 0.58
CA PRO A 21 -19.38 24.00 0.67
C PRO A 21 -19.14 23.30 2.01
N THR A 22 -19.94 22.29 2.37
CA THR A 22 -19.65 21.45 3.54
C THR A 22 -20.26 20.05 3.42
N GLN A 23 -19.73 19.19 2.56
CA GLN A 23 -19.87 17.74 2.73
C GLN A 23 -18.59 17.03 2.27
N PHE A 24 -17.71 16.74 3.25
CA PHE A 24 -16.65 15.76 3.13
C PHE A 24 -17.32 14.40 2.96
N SER A 25 -17.60 14.02 1.71
CA SER A 25 -18.27 12.78 1.35
C SER A 25 -17.26 11.65 1.37
N TYR A 26 -17.57 10.57 2.10
CA TYR A 26 -16.91 9.29 1.89
C TYR A 26 -17.07 8.95 0.42
N SER A 27 -15.99 9.07 -0.33
CA SER A 27 -15.98 8.77 -1.75
C SER A 27 -16.20 7.27 -1.88
N ALA A 28 -17.45 6.87 -2.14
CA ALA A 28 -17.75 5.55 -2.66
C ALA A 28 -16.87 5.37 -3.90
N ARG A 29 -15.80 4.58 -3.79
CA ARG A 29 -14.89 4.25 -4.88
C ARG A 29 -15.73 3.55 -5.94
N LYS A 30 -16.20 4.31 -6.93
CA LYS A 30 -16.83 3.77 -8.13
C LYS A 30 -15.79 2.85 -8.77
N ARG A 31 -15.96 1.53 -8.59
CA ARG A 31 -15.22 0.56 -9.38
C ARG A 31 -15.74 0.71 -10.79
N GLU A 32 -15.12 1.60 -11.57
CA GLU A 32 -15.23 1.53 -13.01
C GLU A 32 -14.73 0.15 -13.40
N SER A 33 -15.67 -0.71 -13.80
CA SER A 33 -15.38 -2.01 -14.39
C SER A 33 -14.69 -1.74 -15.71
N ASN A 34 -13.37 -1.51 -15.66
CA ASN A 34 -12.53 -1.50 -16.84
C ASN A 34 -12.70 -2.85 -17.52
N GLY A 35 -13.33 -2.82 -18.69
CA GLY A 35 -13.75 -3.99 -19.43
C GLY A 35 -12.62 -5.01 -19.58
N ILE A 36 -12.99 -6.27 -19.32
CA ILE A 36 -12.47 -7.52 -19.88
C ILE A 36 -11.01 -7.42 -20.39
N ALA A 37 -10.09 -7.92 -19.56
CA ALA A 37 -8.81 -8.52 -19.95
C ALA A 37 -7.99 -7.79 -21.04
N TYR A 38 -7.45 -6.62 -20.73
CA TYR A 38 -6.25 -6.15 -21.42
C TYR A 38 -5.02 -6.74 -20.71
N PRO A 39 -4.25 -7.66 -21.33
CA PRO A 39 -3.09 -8.32 -20.70
C PRO A 39 -2.03 -7.31 -20.22
N HIS A 40 -2.06 -6.09 -20.74
CA HIS A 40 -1.14 -5.01 -20.38
C HIS A 40 -1.50 -4.26 -19.08
N PHE A 41 -2.76 -4.31 -18.61
CA PHE A 41 -3.17 -3.58 -17.41
C PHE A 41 -2.94 -4.37 -16.10
N GLY A 42 -2.76 -5.69 -16.19
CA GLY A 42 -2.60 -6.57 -15.04
C GLY A 42 -1.16 -6.91 -14.64
N GLY A 43 -0.22 -6.83 -15.59
CA GLY A 43 1.08 -7.48 -15.45
C GLY A 43 1.92 -7.02 -14.25
N LEU A 44 1.86 -5.74 -13.87
CA LEU A 44 2.68 -5.23 -12.77
C LEU A 44 2.24 -5.75 -11.40
N TRP A 45 0.94 -5.73 -11.10
CA TRP A 45 0.44 -6.23 -9.82
C TRP A 45 0.48 -7.75 -9.76
N GLU A 46 0.23 -8.44 -10.88
CA GLU A 46 0.40 -9.89 -10.99
C GLU A 46 1.86 -10.32 -10.76
N ALA A 47 2.83 -9.57 -11.30
CA ALA A 47 4.25 -9.81 -11.07
C ALA A 47 4.62 -9.63 -9.59
N ASN A 48 4.09 -8.60 -8.93
CA ASN A 48 4.30 -8.38 -7.50
C ASN A 48 3.71 -9.52 -6.66
N ILE A 49 2.49 -9.98 -6.97
CA ILE A 49 1.88 -11.14 -6.29
C ILE A 49 2.72 -12.40 -6.50
N LYS A 50 3.18 -12.64 -7.73
CA LYS A 50 4.03 -13.79 -8.06
C LYS A 50 5.35 -13.74 -7.28
N PHE A 51 5.94 -12.55 -7.13
CA PHE A 51 7.15 -12.36 -6.33
C PHE A 51 6.91 -12.63 -4.84
N MET A 52 5.86 -12.05 -4.27
CA MET A 52 5.49 -12.25 -2.86
C MET A 52 5.27 -13.74 -2.56
N LYS A 53 4.48 -14.44 -3.37
CA LYS A 53 4.25 -15.89 -3.23
C LYS A 53 5.55 -16.68 -3.29
N ARG A 54 6.46 -16.35 -4.22
CA ARG A 54 7.76 -17.03 -4.34
C ARG A 54 8.63 -16.86 -3.11
N ILE A 55 8.72 -15.65 -2.55
CA ILE A 55 9.52 -15.41 -1.34
C ILE A 55 8.89 -16.10 -0.15
N LEU A 56 7.58 -15.95 0.05
CA LEU A 56 6.87 -16.62 1.14
C LEU A 56 7.06 -18.13 1.08
N LEU A 57 6.85 -18.76 -0.09
CA LEU A 57 7.08 -20.18 -0.26
C LEU A 57 8.55 -20.60 -0.12
N ARG A 58 9.52 -19.70 -0.34
CA ARG A 58 10.93 -20.02 -0.16
C ARG A 58 11.35 -19.91 1.31
N VAL A 59 10.88 -18.90 2.02
CA VAL A 59 11.27 -18.60 3.40
C VAL A 59 10.45 -19.41 4.40
N ALA A 60 9.14 -19.52 4.20
CA ALA A 60 8.21 -20.17 5.12
C ALA A 60 8.18 -21.70 5.02
N LYS A 61 8.66 -22.30 3.92
CA LYS A 61 8.45 -23.73 3.60
C LYS A 61 8.93 -24.70 4.67
N SER A 62 9.92 -24.31 5.48
CA SER A 62 10.51 -25.17 6.51
C SER A 62 10.28 -24.65 7.93
N ALA A 63 9.53 -23.57 8.11
CA ALA A 63 9.33 -22.92 9.40
C ALA A 63 7.86 -23.05 9.84
N ILE A 64 7.64 -23.53 11.06
CA ILE A 64 6.36 -23.37 11.75
C ILE A 64 6.40 -21.98 12.37
N MET A 65 5.68 -21.04 11.76
CA MET A 65 5.62 -19.66 12.23
C MET A 65 4.33 -19.40 12.98
N ASN A 66 4.40 -18.62 14.06
CA ASN A 66 3.23 -18.06 14.71
C ASN A 66 2.69 -16.85 13.91
N PHE A 67 1.53 -16.32 14.33
CA PHE A 67 0.88 -15.21 13.66
C PHE A 67 1.75 -13.94 13.59
N GLU A 68 2.46 -13.63 14.68
CA GLU A 68 3.33 -12.44 14.78
C GLU A 68 4.54 -12.55 13.85
N GLU A 69 5.17 -13.73 13.79
CA GLU A 69 6.30 -14.04 12.92
C GLU A 69 5.91 -13.96 11.44
N LEU A 70 4.77 -14.54 11.07
CA LEU A 70 4.26 -14.47 9.70
C LEU A 70 3.91 -13.03 9.32
N THR A 71 3.25 -12.30 10.20
CA THR A 71 2.88 -10.89 9.96
C THR A 71 4.13 -10.04 9.75
N THR A 72 5.13 -10.20 10.64
CA THR A 72 6.42 -9.51 10.52
C THR A 72 7.10 -9.82 9.19
N LEU A 73 7.17 -11.10 8.80
CA LEU A 73 7.77 -11.51 7.52
C LEU A 73 7.04 -10.89 6.32
N VAL A 74 5.70 -10.89 6.32
CA VAL A 74 4.91 -10.28 5.25
C VAL A 74 5.14 -8.78 5.18
N THR A 75 5.18 -8.07 6.32
CA THR A 75 5.47 -6.64 6.38
C THR A 75 6.87 -6.32 5.84
N GLN A 76 7.87 -7.14 6.13
CA GLN A 76 9.21 -6.97 5.56
C GLN A 76 9.22 -7.15 4.03
N ILE A 77 8.52 -8.18 3.53
CA ILE A 77 8.38 -8.41 2.07
C ILE A 77 7.66 -7.25 1.40
N GLU A 78 6.61 -6.71 2.03
CA GLU A 78 5.89 -5.54 1.56
C GLU A 78 6.80 -4.31 1.47
N ALA A 79 7.59 -4.04 2.52
CA ALA A 79 8.52 -2.92 2.54
C ALA A 79 9.52 -3.00 1.37
N VAL A 80 10.06 -4.19 1.09
CA VAL A 80 10.97 -4.44 -0.04
C VAL A 80 10.27 -4.23 -1.39
N LEU A 81 9.04 -4.71 -1.53
CA LEU A 81 8.26 -4.51 -2.75
C LEU A 81 7.99 -3.03 -3.01
N ASN A 82 7.67 -2.27 -1.97
CA ASN A 82 7.35 -0.86 -2.05
C ASN A 82 8.58 0.04 -2.19
N SER A 83 9.75 -0.39 -1.74
CA SER A 83 11.02 0.34 -1.90
C SER A 83 11.71 0.08 -3.24
N ARG A 84 11.20 -0.85 -4.07
CA ARG A 84 11.87 -1.29 -5.29
C ARG A 84 11.92 -0.17 -6.35
N PRO A 85 13.08 0.11 -6.99
CA PRO A 85 13.16 1.06 -8.10
C PRO A 85 12.29 0.63 -9.29
N LEU A 86 11.51 1.57 -9.83
CA LEU A 86 10.77 1.44 -11.09
C LEU A 86 11.48 2.19 -12.23
N SER A 87 11.89 3.43 -11.98
CA SER A 87 12.54 4.31 -12.96
C SER A 87 13.43 5.32 -12.21
N PRO A 88 14.56 5.77 -12.77
CA PRO A 88 15.23 6.96 -12.26
C PRO A 88 14.29 8.18 -12.34
N LEU A 89 14.42 9.11 -11.40
CA LEU A 89 13.66 10.38 -11.39
C LEU A 89 14.31 11.46 -12.26
N SER A 90 15.62 11.34 -12.50
CA SER A 90 16.41 12.30 -13.26
C SER A 90 17.25 11.57 -14.32
N SER A 91 17.67 12.31 -15.34
CA SER A 91 18.63 11.84 -16.36
C SER A 91 20.09 12.06 -15.94
N ASP A 92 20.33 12.77 -14.82
CA ASP A 92 21.67 12.99 -14.29
C ASP A 92 22.23 11.68 -13.72
N PRO A 93 23.38 11.17 -14.22
CA PRO A 93 24.00 9.96 -13.69
C PRO A 93 24.46 10.08 -12.23
N ASN A 94 24.55 11.29 -11.67
CA ASN A 94 24.88 11.51 -10.26
C ASN A 94 23.66 11.51 -9.34
N ASP A 95 22.45 11.59 -9.89
CA ASP A 95 21.21 11.53 -9.11
C ASP A 95 20.77 10.07 -8.92
N LEU A 96 20.94 9.56 -7.70
CA LEU A 96 20.57 8.19 -7.33
C LEU A 96 19.10 8.03 -6.94
N ASN A 97 18.30 9.10 -7.03
CA ASN A 97 16.89 9.04 -6.66
C ASN A 97 16.08 8.25 -7.71
N ASN A 98 15.24 7.35 -7.21
CA ASN A 98 14.41 6.50 -8.03
C ASN A 98 12.92 6.67 -7.68
N LEU A 99 12.08 6.54 -8.69
CA LEU A 99 10.65 6.37 -8.51
C LEU A 99 10.41 4.94 -8.02
N THR A 100 9.71 4.81 -6.91
CA THR A 100 9.35 3.52 -6.31
C THR A 100 7.84 3.41 -6.15
N PRO A 101 7.24 2.20 -6.01
CA PRO A 101 5.83 2.08 -5.69
C PRO A 101 5.45 2.83 -4.41
N GLY A 102 6.36 2.90 -3.43
CA GLY A 102 6.18 3.63 -2.19
C GLY A 102 5.90 5.13 -2.39
N HIS A 103 6.48 5.75 -3.42
CA HIS A 103 6.17 7.14 -3.76
C HIS A 103 4.69 7.34 -4.10
N PHE A 104 4.02 6.36 -4.72
CA PHE A 104 2.58 6.47 -5.00
C PHE A 104 1.71 6.23 -3.76
N LEU A 105 2.21 5.45 -2.79
CA LEU A 105 1.46 5.09 -1.58
C LEU A 105 1.55 6.16 -0.49
N MET A 106 2.73 6.73 -0.29
CA MET A 106 3.02 7.66 0.82
C MET A 106 3.56 9.01 0.36
N ASN A 107 3.63 9.26 -0.96
CA ASN A 107 4.24 10.47 -1.53
C ASN A 107 5.71 10.68 -1.13
N CYS A 108 6.38 9.61 -0.69
CA CYS A 108 7.79 9.59 -0.29
C CYS A 108 8.41 8.19 -0.51
N ALA A 109 9.73 8.13 -0.56
CA ALA A 109 10.44 6.86 -0.68
C ALA A 109 10.30 6.03 0.60
N ILE A 110 9.77 4.81 0.46
CA ILE A 110 9.77 3.83 1.54
C ILE A 110 11.14 3.16 1.56
N SER A 111 11.85 3.24 2.67
CA SER A 111 13.13 2.56 2.87
C SER A 111 12.90 1.21 3.53
N SER A 112 13.36 0.12 2.89
CA SER A 112 13.38 -1.23 3.47
C SER A 112 14.71 -1.46 4.19
N PHE A 113 15.02 -0.65 5.19
CA PHE A 113 16.22 -0.91 6.00
C PHE A 113 15.99 -2.17 6.84
N THR A 114 16.78 -3.20 6.57
CA THR A 114 16.77 -4.42 7.38
C THR A 114 17.78 -4.23 8.50
N GLU A 115 17.30 -4.17 9.75
CA GLU A 115 18.19 -4.21 10.90
C GLU A 115 18.94 -5.55 10.89
N PRO A 116 20.29 -5.56 10.97
CA PRO A 116 21.05 -6.78 10.95
C PRO A 116 20.68 -7.64 12.17
N TYR A 117 20.28 -8.88 11.92
CA TYR A 117 20.05 -9.85 12.99
C TYR A 117 21.36 -10.09 13.75
N THR A 118 21.43 -9.67 15.02
CA THR A 118 22.52 -10.05 15.91
C THR A 118 22.04 -11.14 16.87
N ALA A 119 22.77 -12.26 16.91
CA ALA A 119 22.40 -13.39 17.80
C ALA A 119 22.41 -12.98 19.29
N SER A 120 23.16 -11.94 19.65
CA SER A 120 23.23 -11.36 20.99
C SER A 120 21.91 -10.75 21.49
N ASP A 121 21.00 -10.39 20.59
CA ASP A 121 19.71 -9.77 20.97
C ASP A 121 18.63 -10.82 21.27
N SER A 122 18.92 -12.11 21.05
CA SER A 122 18.00 -13.19 21.38
C SER A 122 18.02 -13.47 22.89
N LEU A 123 17.25 -12.69 23.66
CA LEU A 123 16.94 -13.06 25.04
C LEU A 123 16.33 -14.46 25.04
N SER A 124 16.94 -15.39 25.77
CA SER A 124 16.38 -16.73 25.96
C SER A 124 14.93 -16.63 26.45
N PHE A 125 14.10 -17.60 26.09
CA PHE A 125 12.69 -17.64 26.52
C PHE A 125 12.54 -17.45 28.03
N HIS A 126 13.47 -18.05 28.81
CA HIS A 126 13.52 -17.91 30.26
C HIS A 126 13.85 -16.48 30.71
N SER A 127 14.81 -15.82 30.06
CA SER A 127 15.16 -14.42 30.34
C SER A 127 13.99 -13.49 30.03
N ARG A 128 13.30 -13.72 28.91
CA ARG A 128 12.10 -12.97 28.51
C ARG A 128 10.96 -13.16 29.52
N TRP A 129 10.69 -14.40 29.91
CA TRP A 129 9.67 -14.70 30.91
C TRP A 129 9.97 -14.06 32.26
N LYS A 130 11.21 -14.15 32.74
CA LYS A 130 11.65 -13.49 33.99
C LYS A 130 11.50 -11.98 33.93
N LEU A 131 11.85 -11.35 32.80
CA LEU A 131 11.64 -9.91 32.59
C LEU A 131 10.15 -9.56 32.73
N ILE A 132 9.26 -10.29 32.03
CA ILE A 132 7.80 -10.08 32.09
C ILE A 132 7.29 -10.24 33.53
N GLN A 133 7.73 -11.28 34.26
CA GLN A 133 7.34 -11.47 35.65
C GLN A 133 7.85 -10.32 36.55
N SER A 134 9.08 -9.85 36.33
CA SER A 134 9.65 -8.75 37.11
C SER A 134 8.90 -7.43 36.88
N LEU A 135 8.42 -7.19 35.66
CA LEU A 135 7.59 -6.03 35.34
C LEU A 135 6.20 -6.16 35.95
N ARG A 136 5.59 -7.35 35.91
CA ARG A 136 4.30 -7.65 36.55
C ARG A 136 4.29 -7.33 38.05
N ILE A 137 5.40 -7.57 38.75
CA ILE A 137 5.53 -7.33 40.19
C ILE A 137 5.65 -5.82 40.53
N LYS A 138 5.92 -4.96 39.53
CA LYS A 138 6.10 -3.51 39.71
C LYS A 138 4.83 -2.69 39.47
N PHE A 139 3.72 -3.34 39.14
CA PHE A 139 2.37 -2.76 39.14
C PHE A 139 1.65 -3.20 40.42
#